data_AF-A0AAW2P0A3-F1
#
_entry.id   AF-A0AAW2P0A3-F1
#
_cell.length_a   1.000
_cell.length_b   1.000
_cell.length_c   1.000
_cell.angle_alpha   90.00
_cell.angle_beta   90.00
_cell.angle_gamma   90.00
#
_symmetry.space_group_name_H-M   'P 1'
#
loop_
_entity.id
_entity.type
_entity.pdbx_description
1 polymer ?
#
loop_
_entity_poly.entity_id
_entity_poly.type
_entity_poly.pdbx_seq_one_letter_code
_entity_poly.pdbx_strand_id
1 'polypeptide(L)'
;MTNEIQKQEKRYDDVWSTMLRMKDLYVVPNPHIRYAAMMAFFSTRMIEDSFVREHGVMMLSLVKKLKDVQTVFKREETYIDVILQSLPSSFDQFIVNYNMNGLDKSLQ
;
A
#
# COMPACT_ATOMS: atom_id res chain seq x y z
N MET A 1 -32.03 15.13 -39.82
CA MET A 1 -32.59 15.48 -38.49
C MET A 1 -32.02 14.48 -37.50
N THR A 2 -31.12 14.91 -36.63
CA THR A 2 -30.52 14.04 -35.60
C THR A 2 -31.56 13.82 -34.51
N ASN A 3 -31.96 12.57 -34.29
CA ASN A 3 -33.10 12.25 -33.42
C ASN A 3 -32.73 12.51 -31.95
N GLU A 4 -33.69 12.90 -31.11
CA GLU A 4 -33.44 13.29 -29.71
C GLU A 4 -32.73 12.18 -28.91
N ILE A 5 -32.99 10.93 -29.27
CA ILE A 5 -32.33 9.74 -28.72
C ILE A 5 -30.82 9.76 -28.97
N GLN A 6 -30.38 10.09 -30.19
CA GLN A 6 -28.96 10.19 -30.55
C GLN A 6 -28.26 11.34 -29.80
N LYS A 7 -29.00 12.40 -29.45
CA LYS A 7 -28.48 13.51 -28.63
C LYS A 7 -28.36 13.11 -27.16
N GLN A 8 -29.25 12.28 -26.64
CA GLN A 8 -29.16 11.75 -25.28
C GLN A 8 -28.04 10.72 -25.12
N GLU A 9 -27.86 9.83 -26.08
CA GLU A 9 -26.81 8.82 -26.07
C GLU A 9 -25.41 9.47 -26.05
N LYS A 10 -25.17 10.44 -26.93
CA LYS A 10 -23.93 11.24 -26.92
C LYS A 10 -23.69 11.98 -25.61
N ARG A 11 -24.75 12.48 -24.95
CA ARG A 11 -24.63 13.13 -23.63
C ARG A 11 -24.28 12.11 -22.55
N TYR A 12 -24.83 10.90 -22.61
CA TYR A 12 -24.50 9.84 -21.69
C TYR A 12 -23.03 9.42 -21.84
N ASP A 13 -22.55 9.27 -23.07
CA ASP A 13 -21.14 8.96 -23.36
C ASP A 13 -20.19 10.07 -22.86
N ASP A 14 -20.57 11.33 -23.01
CA ASP A 14 -19.79 12.49 -22.53
C ASP A 14 -19.73 12.54 -20.99
N VAL A 15 -20.85 12.28 -20.32
CA VAL A 15 -20.91 12.19 -18.85
C VAL A 15 -20.13 10.99 -18.35
N TRP A 16 -20.26 9.83 -18.98
CA TRP A 16 -19.56 8.60 -18.62
C TRP A 16 -18.04 8.74 -18.79
N SER A 17 -17.59 9.28 -19.92
CA SER A 17 -16.17 9.52 -20.18
C SER A 17 -15.58 10.58 -19.22
N THR A 18 -16.36 11.61 -18.85
CA THR A 18 -15.97 12.58 -17.83
C THR A 18 -15.84 11.93 -16.45
N MET A 19 -16.80 11.10 -16.06
CA MET A 19 -16.77 10.35 -14.79
C MET A 19 -15.57 9.40 -14.72
N LEU A 20 -15.27 8.71 -15.83
CA LEU A 20 -14.11 7.83 -15.93
C LEU A 20 -12.79 8.60 -15.76
N ARG A 21 -12.64 9.74 -16.46
CA ARG A 21 -11.47 10.61 -16.31
C ARG A 21 -11.33 11.16 -14.90
N MET A 22 -12.44 11.54 -14.25
CA MET A 22 -12.41 11.97 -12.85
C MET A 22 -11.95 10.82 -11.94
N LYS A 23 -12.48 9.61 -12.12
CA LYS A 23 -12.04 8.42 -11.39
C LYS A 23 -10.54 8.20 -11.58
N ASP A 24 -10.03 8.30 -12.82
CA ASP A 24 -8.61 8.15 -13.11
C ASP A 24 -7.76 9.23 -12.40
N LEU A 25 -8.23 10.47 -12.31
CA LEU A 25 -7.57 11.55 -11.55
C LEU A 25 -7.53 11.28 -10.04
N TYR A 26 -8.54 10.62 -9.47
CA TYR A 26 -8.53 10.18 -8.07
C TYR A 26 -7.76 8.88 -7.84
N VAL A 27 -7.57 8.08 -8.90
CA VAL A 27 -6.84 6.81 -8.89
C VAL A 27 -5.34 7.06 -8.97
N VAL A 28 -4.86 8.10 -9.65
CA VAL A 28 -3.43 8.42 -9.68
C VAL A 28 -2.99 8.93 -8.30
N PRO A 29 -2.14 8.19 -7.57
CA PRO A 29 -1.67 8.63 -6.26
C PRO A 29 -0.86 9.91 -6.42
N ASN A 30 -1.15 10.93 -5.62
CA ASN A 30 -0.34 12.13 -5.56
C ASN A 30 1.13 11.72 -5.26
N PRO A 31 2.10 12.01 -6.14
CA PRO A 31 3.48 11.57 -5.97
C PRO A 31 4.09 11.93 -4.61
N HIS A 32 3.68 13.05 -4.03
CA HIS A 32 4.11 13.48 -2.70
C HIS A 32 3.55 12.57 -1.59
N ILE A 33 2.28 12.16 -1.69
CA ILE A 33 1.65 11.26 -0.72
C ILE A 33 2.30 9.88 -0.80
N ARG A 34 2.51 9.37 -2.02
CA ARG A 34 3.22 8.11 -2.23
C ARG A 34 4.62 8.15 -1.62
N TYR A 35 5.38 9.19 -1.92
CA TYR A 35 6.73 9.36 -1.39
C TYR A 35 6.73 9.42 0.14
N ALA A 36 5.85 10.20 0.76
CA ALA A 36 5.73 10.29 2.21
C ALA A 36 5.38 8.94 2.86
N ALA A 37 4.45 8.18 2.27
CA ALA A 37 4.08 6.85 2.75
C ALA A 37 5.25 5.86 2.65
N MET A 38 5.99 5.86 1.54
CA MET A 38 7.20 5.05 1.39
C MET A 38 8.27 5.43 2.42
N MET A 39 8.54 6.73 2.56
CA MET A 39 9.51 7.23 3.53
C MET A 39 9.17 6.79 4.95
N ALA A 40 7.91 6.94 5.37
CA ALA A 40 7.47 6.48 6.68
C ALA A 40 7.66 4.97 6.85
N PHE A 41 7.27 4.16 5.86
CA PHE A 41 7.40 2.71 5.94
C PHE A 41 8.85 2.24 6.04
N PHE A 42 9.74 2.77 5.20
CA PHE A 42 11.15 2.35 5.18
C PHE A 42 11.98 2.91 6.33
N SER A 43 11.60 4.05 6.91
CA SER A 43 12.35 4.70 8.01
C SER A 43 11.88 4.29 9.40
N THR A 44 10.69 3.70 9.53
CA THR A 44 10.18 3.26 10.83
C THR A 44 11.07 2.15 11.39
N ARG A 45 11.47 2.32 12.65
CA ARG A 45 12.28 1.36 13.42
C ARG A 45 11.62 1.18 14.78
N MET A 46 11.57 -0.06 15.23
CA MET A 46 11.16 -0.41 16.58
C MET A 46 12.25 0.01 17.56
N ILE A 47 11.84 0.53 18.71
CA ILE A 47 12.75 0.88 19.80
C ILE A 47 13.04 -0.38 20.61
N GLU A 48 14.29 -0.58 21.02
CA GLU A 48 14.68 -1.66 21.93
C GLU A 48 13.78 -1.68 23.18
N ASP A 49 13.44 -2.88 23.68
CA ASP A 49 12.57 -3.09 24.84
C ASP A 49 11.12 -2.57 24.73
N SER A 50 10.69 -2.07 23.57
CA SER A 50 9.30 -1.66 23.33
C SER A 50 8.37 -2.84 22.99
N PHE A 51 7.06 -2.60 22.97
CA PHE A 51 6.08 -3.66 22.66
C PHE A 51 6.07 -4.00 21.17
N VAL A 52 6.61 -5.17 20.81
CA VAL A 52 6.61 -5.70 19.42
C VAL A 52 5.21 -5.73 18.79
N ARG A 53 4.17 -5.95 19.59
CA ARG A 53 2.77 -5.94 19.14
C ARG A 53 2.35 -4.56 18.61
N GLU A 54 2.68 -3.51 19.35
CA GLU A 54 2.32 -2.13 18.98
C GLU A 54 3.05 -1.71 17.71
N HIS A 55 4.33 -2.05 17.63
CA HIS A 55 5.14 -1.86 16.44
C HIS A 55 4.58 -2.61 15.22
N GLY A 56 4.20 -3.87 15.39
CA GLY A 56 3.57 -4.67 14.32
C GLY A 56 2.28 -4.05 13.80
N VAL A 57 1.40 -3.59 14.69
CA VAL A 57 0.15 -2.88 14.31
C VAL A 57 0.47 -1.59 13.54
N MET A 58 1.47 -0.83 13.98
CA MET A 58 1.91 0.37 13.28
C MET A 58 2.39 0.04 11.87
N MET A 59 3.27 -0.94 11.71
CA MET A 59 3.80 -1.35 10.40
C MET A 59 2.69 -1.86 9.47
N LEU A 60 1.73 -2.66 9.96
CA LEU A 60 0.57 -3.10 9.18
C LEU A 60 -0.29 -1.91 8.72
N SER A 61 -0.44 -0.88 9.54
CA SER A 61 -1.15 0.34 9.16
C SER A 61 -0.44 1.09 8.01
N LEU A 62 0.89 1.07 7.99
CA LEU A 62 1.69 1.66 6.90
C LEU A 62 1.59 0.84 5.62
N VAL A 63 1.58 -0.50 5.71
CA VAL A 63 1.31 -1.37 4.55
C VAL A 63 -0.06 -1.07 3.94
N LYS A 64 -1.10 -0.94 4.78
CA LYS A 64 -2.44 -0.59 4.30
C LYS A 64 -2.44 0.75 3.57
N LYS A 65 -1.82 1.78 4.16
CA LYS A 65 -1.67 3.09 3.50
C LYS A 65 -0.97 2.99 2.14
N LEU A 66 0.10 2.19 2.04
CA LEU A 66 0.81 1.96 0.77
C LEU A 66 -0.10 1.29 -0.28
N LYS A 67 -0.89 0.29 0.12
CA LYS A 67 -1.87 -0.36 -0.76
C LYS A 67 -2.95 0.63 -1.23
N ASP A 68 -3.43 1.51 -0.33
CA ASP A 68 -4.44 2.52 -0.64
C ASP A 68 -3.93 3.57 -1.63
N VAL A 69 -2.66 3.98 -1.53
CA VAL A 69 -2.00 4.87 -2.51
C VAL A 69 -1.49 4.12 -3.74
N GLN A 70 -2.09 2.97 -4.06
CA GLN A 70 -1.77 2.07 -5.18
C GLN A 70 -0.28 1.76 -5.34
N THR A 71 0.45 1.81 -4.23
CA THR A 71 1.87 1.46 -4.17
C THR A 71 1.92 0.00 -3.74
N VAL A 72 1.65 -0.87 -4.71
CA VAL A 72 1.70 -2.31 -4.53
C VAL A 72 3.08 -2.80 -4.93
N PHE A 73 3.85 -3.32 -3.97
CA PHE A 73 5.06 -4.05 -4.31
C PHE A 73 4.65 -5.33 -5.05
N LYS A 74 5.33 -5.64 -6.15
CA LYS A 74 5.03 -6.82 -6.98
C LYS A 74 5.14 -8.14 -6.20
N ARG A 75 5.95 -8.16 -5.14
CA ARG A 75 6.12 -9.30 -4.23
C ARG A 75 5.65 -8.90 -2.84
N GLU A 76 4.68 -9.63 -2.31
CA GLU A 76 4.17 -9.38 -0.96
C GLU A 76 5.25 -9.55 0.12
N GLU A 77 6.20 -10.45 -0.12
CA GLU A 77 7.37 -10.70 0.72
C GLU A 77 8.17 -9.42 1.01
N THR A 78 8.18 -8.45 0.09
CA THR A 78 8.89 -7.17 0.30
C THR A 78 8.33 -6.38 1.48
N TYR A 79 7.03 -6.45 1.75
CA TYR A 79 6.48 -5.82 2.94
C TYR A 79 6.97 -6.50 4.21
N ILE A 80 7.06 -7.84 4.19
CA ILE A 80 7.53 -8.65 5.32
C ILE A 80 9.02 -8.38 5.57
N ASP A 81 9.84 -8.34 4.52
CA ASP A 81 11.27 -8.05 4.63
C ASP A 81 11.52 -6.69 5.33
N VAL A 82 10.74 -5.67 4.98
CA VAL A 82 10.85 -4.34 5.60
C VAL A 82 10.34 -4.35 7.04
N ILE A 83 9.28 -5.11 7.34
CA ILE A 83 8.80 -5.31 8.72
C ILE A 83 9.89 -5.98 9.56
N LEU A 84 10.53 -7.04 9.06
CA LEU A 84 11.63 -7.70 9.77
C LEU A 84 12.82 -6.77 9.96
N GLN A 85 13.19 -6.00 8.92
CA GLN A 85 14.28 -5.01 9.00
C GLN A 85 14.00 -3.89 10.01
N SER A 86 12.72 -3.61 10.29
CA SER A 86 12.36 -2.57 11.25
C SER A 86 12.53 -2.98 12.72
N LEU A 87 12.72 -4.27 13.00
CA LEU A 87 12.97 -4.79 14.35
C LEU A 87 14.40 -4.47 14.82
N PRO A 88 14.63 -4.36 16.13
CA PRO A 88 15.96 -4.12 16.67
C PRO A 88 16.80 -5.41 16.68
N SER A 89 18.10 -5.29 16.90
CA SER A 89 19.04 -6.43 16.78
C SER A 89 18.82 -7.53 17.83
N SER A 90 18.11 -7.25 18.93
CA SER A 90 17.66 -8.30 19.86
C SER A 90 16.77 -9.36 19.20
N PHE A 91 16.16 -9.05 18.05
CA PHE A 91 15.35 -9.98 17.26
C PHE A 91 16.12 -10.69 16.16
N ASP A 92 17.44 -10.51 16.02
CA ASP A 92 18.24 -11.11 14.93
C ASP A 92 18.07 -12.63 14.86
N GLN A 93 18.08 -13.32 16.02
CA GLN A 93 17.87 -14.77 16.07
C GLN A 93 16.46 -15.17 15.58
N PHE A 94 15.44 -14.36 15.90
CA PHE A 94 14.09 -14.57 15.40
C PHE A 94 14.03 -14.38 13.88
N ILE A 95 14.66 -13.33 13.35
CA ILE A 95 14.69 -13.04 11.91
C ILE A 95 15.36 -14.19 11.14
N VAL A 96 16.50 -14.68 11.62
CA VAL A 96 17.19 -15.84 11.02
C VAL A 96 16.28 -17.07 11.03
N ASN A 97 15.65 -17.37 12.17
CA ASN A 97 14.74 -18.51 12.28
C ASN A 97 13.51 -18.36 11.37
N TYR A 98 12.95 -17.16 11.25
CA TYR A 98 11.82 -16.86 10.37
C TYR A 98 12.18 -17.10 8.91
N ASN A 99 13.33 -16.58 8.47
CA ASN A 99 13.79 -16.69 7.09
C ASN A 99 14.12 -18.13 6.69
N MET A 100 14.66 -18.92 7.62
CA MET A 100 15.10 -20.31 7.37
C MET A 100 13.96 -21.32 7.39
N ASN A 101 12.93 -21.13 8.21
CA ASN A 101 11.90 -22.14 8.43
C ASN A 101 10.72 -22.08 7.44
N GLY A 102 10.75 -21.18 6.44
CA GLY A 102 9.72 -21.10 5.42
C GLY A 102 8.32 -20.88 6.01
N LEU A 103 8.22 -20.11 7.10
CA LEU A 103 6.94 -19.72 7.69
C LEU A 103 6.08 -19.05 6.62
N ASP A 104 4.76 -19.26 6.67
CA ASP A 104 3.84 -18.66 5.71
C ASP A 104 4.04 -17.14 5.67
N LYS A 105 4.52 -16.65 4.52
CA LYS A 105 4.89 -15.25 4.31
C LYS A 105 3.68 -14.48 3.81
N SER A 106 2.59 -14.57 4.55
CA SER A 106 1.35 -13.85 4.25
C SER A 106 1.11 -12.75 5.28
N LEU A 107 0.68 -11.58 4.80
CA LEU A 107 0.12 -10.54 5.65
C LEU A 107 -1.38 -10.79 5.68
N GLN A 108 -1.85 -11.46 6.75
CA GLN A 108 -3.28 -11.72 6.96
C GLN A 108 -4.10 -10.42 7.03
#